data_AF-A0A924XDS5-F1
#
_entry.id   AF-A0A924XDS5-F1
#
_cell.length_a   1.000
_cell.length_b   1.000
_cell.length_c   1.000
_cell.angle_alpha   90.00
_cell.angle_beta   90.00
_cell.angle_gamma   90.00
#
_symmetry.space_group_name_H-M   'P 1'
#
loop_
_entity.id
_entity.type
_entity.pdbx_description
1 polymer ?
#
loop_
_entity_poly.entity_id
_entity_poly.type
_entity_poly.pdbx_seq_one_letter_code
_entity_poly.pdbx_strand_id
1 'polypeptide(L)'
;MVLLGGLAITANARAQQPSEHSANAETSVKRDEFAFGLTLATEGVHALQHLVLPPNVYDALTRSDASDLAVFNSGGSQVPHALQRASESLRTTPDVRLPVFPLKAASQGAASAMAITVDRSENGAVTTVRTSEGVPHENTVLVGYLVDTSSLEQAVRGLMFTWADESASFVQRLHIEASDDLTRWSIIADNTIARLIQDGQRIEKERVEMPPVRAKYLRVSWPGSAAPPTVLAAVTATLTSRINEPARAWEKVEDVTTQSTSLFRVHVVGARPVDRLRIHLPENNTVAQATVSSAKTADGPWSTRFT
;
A
#
# COMPACT_ATOMS: atom_id res chain seq x y z
N MET A 1 24.77 -11.44 0.89
CA MET A 1 24.34 -10.04 0.94
C MET A 1 23.38 -9.87 2.10
N VAL A 2 23.47 -8.75 2.82
CA VAL A 2 22.56 -8.36 3.91
C VAL A 2 21.69 -7.20 3.44
N LEU A 3 20.44 -7.15 3.91
CA LEU A 3 19.55 -6.00 3.71
C LEU A 3 19.42 -5.25 5.02
N LEU A 4 19.68 -3.95 4.97
CA LEU A 4 19.55 -3.06 6.13
C LEU A 4 18.11 -2.53 6.21
N GLY A 5 17.45 -2.76 7.34
CA GLY A 5 16.22 -2.06 7.69
C GLY A 5 16.56 -0.62 8.06
N GLY A 6 16.21 0.35 7.23
CA GLY A 6 16.57 1.75 7.47
C GLY A 6 16.15 2.22 8.87
N LEU A 7 16.99 2.99 9.54
CA LEU A 7 16.58 3.86 10.63
C LEU A 7 16.44 5.27 10.07
N ALA A 8 15.49 5.99 10.62
CA ALA A 8 15.39 7.41 10.41
C ALA A 8 15.47 8.15 11.75
N ILE A 9 16.09 9.31 11.72
CA ILE A 9 16.10 10.25 12.82
C ILE A 9 15.08 11.35 12.52
N THR A 10 14.26 11.68 13.50
CA THR A 10 13.44 12.89 13.50
C THR A 10 13.97 13.81 14.58
N ALA A 11 14.34 15.04 14.22
CA ALA A 11 14.89 16.02 15.16
C ALA A 11 14.18 17.37 15.05
N ASN A 12 14.08 18.09 16.18
CA ASN A 12 13.54 19.44 16.21
C ASN A 12 14.64 20.48 15.92
N ALA A 13 14.63 21.06 14.73
CA ALA A 13 15.65 22.00 14.28
C ALA A 13 15.56 23.40 14.95
N ARG A 14 14.46 23.69 15.65
CA ARG A 14 14.19 25.00 16.29
C ARG A 14 14.34 25.01 17.80
N ALA A 15 14.88 23.96 18.42
CA ALA A 15 15.17 24.00 19.85
C ALA A 15 16.22 25.10 20.13
N GLN A 16 15.75 26.26 20.57
CA GLN A 16 16.57 27.32 21.14
C GLN A 16 17.11 26.84 22.50
N GLN A 17 18.25 27.41 22.91
CA GLN A 17 18.92 27.15 24.18
C GLN A 17 17.90 27.03 25.34
N PRO A 18 18.10 26.10 26.28
CA PRO A 18 17.21 26.01 27.43
C PRO A 18 17.21 27.35 28.17
N SER A 19 16.00 27.88 28.41
CA SER A 19 15.77 29.00 29.31
C SER A 19 16.42 28.69 30.67
N GLU A 20 17.08 29.65 31.28
CA GLU A 20 17.90 29.53 32.52
C GLU A 20 17.15 29.10 33.79
N HIS A 21 16.03 28.37 33.71
CA HIS A 21 15.22 27.96 34.87
C HIS A 21 14.77 26.49 34.82
N SER A 22 15.71 25.57 34.60
CA SER A 22 15.57 24.18 35.05
C SER A 22 16.93 23.60 35.40
N ALA A 23 17.27 23.72 36.68
CA ALA A 23 18.34 22.97 37.30
C ALA A 23 17.92 21.48 37.35
N ASN A 24 18.21 20.76 36.27
CA ASN A 24 18.59 19.36 36.37
C ASN A 24 19.68 19.13 35.32
N ALA A 25 20.92 19.01 35.79
CA ALA A 25 22.09 18.81 34.95
C ALA A 25 22.07 17.39 34.39
N GLU A 26 21.28 17.16 33.34
CA GLU A 26 21.62 16.14 32.36
C GLU A 26 22.91 16.63 31.67
N THR A 27 23.98 15.85 31.77
CA THR A 27 25.29 16.17 31.24
C THR A 27 25.15 16.48 29.75
N SER A 28 25.22 17.76 29.35
CA SER A 28 25.10 18.12 27.94
C SER A 28 26.36 17.64 27.22
N VAL A 29 26.25 16.49 26.55
CA VAL A 29 27.33 15.91 25.76
C VAL A 29 27.70 16.90 24.66
N LYS A 30 28.98 17.18 24.49
CA LYS A 30 29.43 18.12 23.44
C LYS A 30 29.73 17.39 22.14
N ARG A 31 29.63 18.10 21.02
CA ARG A 31 29.88 17.52 19.67
C ARG A 31 31.27 16.90 19.55
N ASP A 32 32.28 17.51 20.16
CA ASP A 32 33.68 17.06 20.13
C ASP A 32 33.97 15.82 20.99
N GLU A 33 33.01 15.37 21.79
CA GLU A 33 33.09 14.11 22.53
C GLU A 33 32.72 12.88 21.66
N PHE A 34 32.23 13.10 20.44
CA PHE A 34 31.88 12.04 19.48
C PHE A 34 33.01 11.79 18.50
N ALA A 35 33.33 10.51 18.28
CA ALA A 35 34.44 10.09 17.39
C ALA A 35 34.16 10.33 15.89
N PHE A 36 32.89 10.45 15.51
CA PHE A 36 32.46 10.65 14.12
C PHE A 36 31.32 11.66 14.07
N GLY A 37 31.27 12.46 13.01
CA GLY A 37 30.22 13.44 12.79
C GLY A 37 29.83 13.55 11.32
N LEU A 38 28.54 13.65 11.04
CA LEU A 38 28.00 13.89 9.71
C LEU A 38 27.23 15.21 9.71
N THR A 39 27.56 16.09 8.76
CA THR A 39 26.79 17.32 8.55
C THR A 39 25.54 16.99 7.74
N LEU A 40 24.37 17.32 8.29
CA LEU A 40 23.09 17.06 7.65
C LEU A 40 22.66 18.28 6.83
N ALA A 41 22.41 18.10 5.53
CA ALA A 41 21.74 19.10 4.73
C ALA A 41 20.23 18.99 4.97
N THR A 42 19.60 20.03 5.51
CA THR A 42 18.15 20.08 5.71
C THR A 42 17.50 20.72 4.49
N GLU A 43 16.48 20.08 3.93
CA GLU A 43 15.64 20.69 2.90
C GLU A 43 14.53 21.52 3.57
N GLY A 44 14.54 22.82 3.34
CA GLY A 44 13.52 23.74 3.87
C GLY A 44 13.67 24.10 5.36
N VAL A 45 12.82 25.03 5.83
CA VAL A 45 12.85 25.60 7.20
C VAL A 45 11.76 24.97 8.08
N HIS A 46 11.66 23.64 8.06
CA HIS A 46 10.69 22.91 8.88
C HIS A 46 11.21 22.71 10.31
N ALA A 47 10.29 22.81 11.29
CA ALA A 47 10.62 22.62 12.70
C ALA A 47 11.02 21.15 13.00
N LEU A 48 10.39 20.19 12.33
CA LEU A 48 10.76 18.79 12.38
C LEU A 48 11.50 18.43 11.08
N GLN A 49 12.67 17.84 11.24
CA GLN A 49 13.49 17.32 10.15
C GLN A 49 13.51 15.80 10.25
N HIS A 50 13.24 15.11 9.16
CA HIS A 50 13.25 13.66 9.07
C HIS A 50 14.33 13.21 8.08
N LEU A 51 15.24 12.35 8.54
CA LEU A 51 16.38 11.91 7.75
C LEU A 51 16.54 10.40 7.84
N VAL A 52 16.63 9.72 6.70
CA VAL A 52 17.10 8.34 6.62
C VAL A 52 18.60 8.31 6.91
N LEU A 53 19.02 7.52 7.90
CA LEU A 53 20.44 7.43 8.27
C LEU A 53 21.25 6.82 7.12
N PRO A 54 22.31 7.51 6.65
CA PRO A 54 23.14 6.97 5.58
C PRO A 54 24.01 5.80 6.08
N PRO A 55 24.43 4.90 5.18
CA PRO A 55 25.16 3.67 5.54
C PRO A 55 26.40 3.88 6.42
N ASN A 56 27.13 4.96 6.22
CA ASN A 56 28.35 5.29 6.97
C ASN A 56 28.09 5.67 8.44
N VAL A 57 26.87 6.07 8.81
CA VAL A 57 26.53 6.27 10.22
C VAL A 57 26.52 4.92 10.94
N TYR A 58 26.02 3.86 10.31
CA TYR A 58 25.99 2.54 10.91
C TYR A 58 27.38 1.95 11.15
N ASP A 59 28.37 2.27 10.31
CA ASP A 59 29.77 1.87 10.52
C ASP A 59 30.35 2.42 11.81
N ALA A 60 29.93 3.64 12.19
CA ALA A 60 30.40 4.32 13.39
C ALA A 60 29.59 3.95 14.65
N LEU A 61 28.42 3.31 14.51
CA LEU A 61 27.61 2.91 15.66
C LEU A 61 28.26 1.77 16.42
N THR A 62 28.43 1.98 17.72
CA THR A 62 28.91 0.99 18.68
C THR A 62 27.76 0.31 19.42
N ARG A 63 26.60 0.97 19.53
CA ARG A 63 25.43 0.45 20.25
C ARG A 63 24.30 0.09 19.30
N SER A 64 23.75 -1.12 19.46
CA SER A 64 22.67 -1.66 18.62
C SER A 64 21.31 -0.97 18.78
N ASP A 65 21.14 -0.23 19.88
CA ASP A 65 19.97 0.64 20.10
C ASP A 65 20.21 2.07 19.59
N ALA A 66 21.40 2.35 19.03
CA ALA A 66 21.86 3.65 18.59
C ALA A 66 21.76 4.75 19.66
N SER A 67 21.85 4.38 20.93
CA SER A 67 21.89 5.31 22.08
C SER A 67 23.18 6.15 22.14
N ASP A 68 24.16 5.85 21.30
CA ASP A 68 25.38 6.61 21.06
C ASP A 68 25.23 7.65 19.92
N LEU A 69 24.00 7.91 19.45
CA LEU A 69 23.69 9.02 18.55
C LEU A 69 23.26 10.27 19.30
N ALA A 70 23.74 11.41 18.83
CA ALA A 70 23.25 12.72 19.21
C ALA A 70 23.12 13.61 17.96
N VAL A 71 22.10 14.48 17.96
CA VAL A 71 21.87 15.46 16.90
C VAL A 71 22.18 16.84 17.45
N PHE A 72 22.98 17.61 16.72
CA PHE A 72 23.36 18.98 17.09
C PHE A 72 22.87 19.95 16.02
N ASN A 73 22.37 21.12 16.44
CA ASN A 73 22.05 22.21 15.53
C ASN A 73 23.34 22.90 15.02
N SER A 74 23.21 23.88 14.11
CA SER A 74 24.34 24.63 13.56
C SER A 74 25.12 25.40 14.64
N GLY A 75 24.46 25.81 15.74
CA GLY A 75 25.07 26.45 16.90
C GLY A 75 25.81 25.48 17.84
N GLY A 76 25.84 24.18 17.55
CA GLY A 76 26.50 23.18 18.38
C GLY A 76 25.73 22.73 19.62
N SER A 77 24.47 23.17 19.80
CA SER A 77 23.62 22.67 20.87
C SER A 77 22.95 21.35 20.46
N GLN A 78 22.93 20.38 21.38
CA GLN A 78 22.19 19.14 21.18
C GLN A 78 20.69 19.44 21.09
N VAL A 79 20.00 18.79 20.16
CA VAL A 79 18.55 18.94 19.98
C VAL A 79 17.83 17.63 20.28
N PRO A 80 16.57 17.68 20.79
CA PRO A 80 15.74 16.49 20.95
C PRO A 80 15.55 15.77 19.62
N HIS A 81 15.69 14.46 19.65
CA HIS A 81 15.51 13.60 18.48
C HIS A 81 14.90 12.25 18.87
N ALA A 82 14.31 11.58 17.88
CA ALA A 82 13.76 10.25 18.00
C ALA A 82 14.29 9.37 16.87
N LEU A 83 14.61 8.12 17.19
CA LEU A 83 15.01 7.08 16.26
C LEU A 83 13.80 6.21 15.93
N GLN A 84 13.52 6.04 14.64
CA GLN A 84 12.45 5.19 14.16
C GLN A 84 13.01 4.15 13.19
N ARG A 85 12.72 2.87 13.41
CA ARG A 85 12.93 1.86 12.36
C ARG A 85 11.92 2.09 11.25
N ALA A 86 12.40 2.09 10.02
CA ALA A 86 11.56 2.13 8.86
C ALA A 86 10.70 0.84 8.85
N SER A 87 9.40 1.01 9.05
CA SER A 87 8.43 -0.06 9.01
C SER A 87 7.65 -0.01 7.71
N GLU A 88 7.08 -1.15 7.33
CA GLU A 88 6.08 -1.20 6.28
C GLU A 88 4.93 -0.23 6.62
N SER A 89 4.62 0.65 5.69
CA SER A 89 3.49 1.57 5.82
C SER A 89 2.42 1.17 4.83
N LEU A 90 1.17 1.07 5.28
CA LEU A 90 0.02 0.99 4.38
C LEU A 90 -0.16 2.35 3.71
N ARG A 91 0.05 2.40 2.39
CA ARG A 91 -0.41 3.54 1.59
C ARG A 91 -1.84 3.27 1.15
N THR A 92 -2.76 4.09 1.66
CA THR A 92 -4.09 4.22 1.08
C THR A 92 -3.92 4.65 -0.37
N THR A 93 -4.50 3.88 -1.28
CA THR A 93 -4.51 4.25 -2.70
C THR A 93 -5.71 5.15 -2.95
N PRO A 94 -5.57 6.24 -3.71
CA PRO A 94 -6.71 7.07 -4.07
C PRO A 94 -7.77 6.24 -4.79
N ASP A 95 -9.02 6.66 -4.62
CA ASP A 95 -10.14 6.07 -5.35
C ASP A 95 -9.98 6.31 -6.86
N VAL A 96 -10.34 5.33 -7.69
CA VAL A 96 -10.10 5.33 -9.15
C VAL A 96 -11.42 5.29 -9.91
N ARG A 97 -11.64 6.23 -10.83
CA ARG A 97 -12.83 6.22 -11.71
C ARG A 97 -12.71 5.08 -12.72
N LEU A 98 -13.78 4.32 -12.90
CA LEU A 98 -13.83 3.17 -13.79
C LEU A 98 -14.62 3.46 -15.07
N PRO A 99 -14.25 2.82 -16.21
CA PRO A 99 -15.12 2.74 -17.37
C PRO A 99 -16.38 1.93 -17.07
N VAL A 100 -17.54 2.45 -17.50
CA VAL A 100 -18.86 1.87 -17.22
C VAL A 100 -19.68 1.84 -18.50
N PHE A 101 -20.31 0.71 -18.78
CA PHE A 101 -21.08 0.48 -20.00
C PHE A 101 -22.49 -0.01 -19.65
N PRO A 102 -23.55 0.67 -20.13
CA PRO A 102 -24.92 0.27 -19.84
C PRO A 102 -25.26 -1.06 -20.53
N LEU A 103 -25.93 -1.94 -19.80
CA LEU A 103 -26.46 -3.20 -20.31
C LEU A 103 -27.97 -3.05 -20.50
N LYS A 104 -28.45 -3.24 -21.73
CA LYS A 104 -29.87 -3.13 -22.08
C LYS A 104 -30.39 -4.46 -22.62
N ALA A 105 -31.65 -4.77 -22.31
CA ALA A 105 -32.35 -5.98 -22.76
C ALA A 105 -33.84 -5.69 -22.98
N ALA A 106 -34.56 -6.59 -23.63
CA ALA A 106 -35.98 -6.49 -23.95
C ALA A 106 -36.88 -6.66 -22.73
N SER A 107 -36.41 -7.34 -21.68
CA SER A 107 -37.17 -7.55 -20.45
C SER A 107 -36.31 -7.30 -19.20
N GLN A 108 -36.98 -6.89 -18.11
CA GLN A 108 -36.32 -6.73 -16.81
C GLN A 108 -35.86 -8.07 -16.24
N GLY A 109 -34.80 -8.05 -15.43
CA GLY A 109 -34.25 -9.26 -14.80
C GLY A 109 -33.40 -10.15 -15.73
N ALA A 110 -33.27 -9.82 -17.01
CA ALA A 110 -32.51 -10.61 -17.98
C ALA A 110 -30.97 -10.50 -17.83
N ALA A 111 -30.47 -9.60 -16.97
CA ALA A 111 -29.03 -9.30 -16.87
C ALA A 111 -28.16 -10.52 -16.58
N SER A 112 -28.60 -11.43 -15.70
CA SER A 112 -27.80 -12.59 -15.29
C SER A 112 -27.71 -13.69 -16.36
N ALA A 113 -28.73 -13.83 -17.21
CA ALA A 113 -28.79 -14.83 -18.29
C ALA A 113 -28.21 -14.31 -19.63
N MET A 114 -27.84 -13.04 -19.69
CA MET A 114 -27.37 -12.38 -20.90
C MET A 114 -25.91 -12.74 -21.21
N ALA A 115 -25.64 -13.14 -22.45
CA ALA A 115 -24.27 -13.30 -22.92
C ALA A 115 -23.69 -11.92 -23.27
N ILE A 116 -22.48 -11.64 -22.80
CA ILE A 116 -21.78 -10.36 -22.98
C ILE A 116 -20.52 -10.61 -23.79
N THR A 117 -20.33 -9.81 -24.84
CA THR A 117 -19.10 -9.76 -25.62
C THR A 117 -18.60 -8.32 -25.68
N VAL A 118 -17.28 -8.13 -25.71
CA VAL A 118 -16.66 -6.80 -25.72
C VAL A 118 -15.65 -6.67 -26.84
N ASP A 119 -15.67 -5.54 -27.53
CA ASP A 119 -14.57 -5.11 -28.39
C ASP A 119 -13.56 -4.32 -27.54
N ARG A 120 -12.28 -4.45 -27.87
CA ARG A 120 -11.18 -3.79 -27.16
C ARG A 120 -10.32 -2.98 -28.12
N SER A 121 -9.76 -1.89 -27.62
CA SER A 121 -8.69 -1.16 -28.28
C SER A 121 -7.34 -1.88 -28.13
N GLU A 122 -6.31 -1.41 -28.84
CA GLU A 122 -4.95 -2.00 -28.82
C GLU A 122 -4.33 -2.03 -27.41
N ASN A 123 -4.70 -1.08 -26.55
CA ASN A 123 -4.27 -1.03 -25.15
C ASN A 123 -5.11 -1.91 -24.19
N GLY A 124 -6.04 -2.71 -24.72
CA GLY A 124 -6.86 -3.65 -23.95
C GLY A 124 -8.10 -3.07 -23.28
N ALA A 125 -8.35 -1.75 -23.39
CA ALA A 125 -9.55 -1.13 -22.83
C ALA A 125 -10.81 -1.54 -23.62
N VAL A 126 -11.93 -1.75 -22.91
CA VAL A 126 -13.23 -2.01 -23.56
C VAL A 126 -13.69 -0.76 -24.32
N THR A 127 -14.03 -0.91 -25.59
CA THR A 127 -14.55 0.16 -26.45
C THR A 127 -16.04 0.03 -26.74
N THR A 128 -16.53 -1.22 -26.84
CA THR A 128 -17.94 -1.50 -27.14
C THR A 128 -18.36 -2.77 -26.44
N VAL A 129 -19.60 -2.78 -25.94
CA VAL A 129 -20.24 -3.96 -25.34
C VAL A 129 -21.40 -4.39 -26.23
N ARG A 130 -21.43 -5.67 -26.58
CA ARG A 130 -22.54 -6.32 -27.30
C ARG A 130 -23.15 -7.41 -26.43
N THR A 131 -24.46 -7.53 -26.48
CA THR A 131 -25.23 -8.52 -25.72
C THR A 131 -25.93 -9.48 -26.68
N SER A 132 -26.31 -10.68 -26.20
CA SER A 132 -26.98 -11.71 -27.01
C SER A 132 -28.30 -11.27 -27.66
N GLU A 133 -28.89 -10.16 -27.22
CA GLU A 133 -30.11 -9.60 -27.82
C GLU A 133 -29.84 -8.67 -29.03
N GLY A 134 -28.58 -8.50 -29.43
CA GLY A 134 -28.21 -7.71 -30.60
C GLY A 134 -28.19 -6.21 -30.36
N VAL A 135 -28.33 -5.41 -31.42
CA VAL A 135 -28.37 -3.94 -31.33
C VAL A 135 -29.64 -3.52 -30.57
N PRO A 136 -29.55 -2.57 -29.61
CA PRO A 136 -30.71 -2.12 -28.86
C PRO A 136 -31.83 -1.64 -29.80
N HIS A 137 -32.97 -2.34 -29.78
CA HIS A 137 -34.19 -1.88 -30.46
C HIS A 137 -34.88 -0.80 -29.60
N GLU A 138 -35.82 -0.05 -30.18
CA GLU A 138 -36.51 1.08 -29.52
C GLU A 138 -37.18 0.70 -28.16
N ASN A 139 -37.41 -0.60 -27.91
CA ASN A 139 -38.07 -1.12 -26.70
C ASN A 139 -37.13 -1.80 -25.68
N THR A 140 -35.83 -1.45 -25.65
CA THR A 140 -34.91 -2.03 -24.66
C THR A 140 -34.87 -1.23 -23.34
N VAL A 141 -34.85 -1.94 -22.22
CA VAL A 141 -34.74 -1.37 -20.87
C VAL A 141 -33.34 -1.56 -20.30
N LEU A 142 -32.89 -0.63 -19.46
CA LEU A 142 -31.64 -0.78 -18.70
C LEU A 142 -31.80 -1.93 -17.69
N VAL A 143 -30.91 -2.91 -17.74
CA VAL A 143 -30.93 -4.06 -16.81
C VAL A 143 -29.69 -4.13 -15.92
N GLY A 144 -28.67 -3.32 -16.20
CA GLY A 144 -27.47 -3.23 -15.39
C GLY A 144 -26.35 -2.46 -16.08
N TYR A 145 -25.14 -2.61 -15.56
CA TYR A 145 -23.92 -2.03 -16.08
C TYR A 145 -22.78 -3.06 -16.05
N LEU A 146 -21.94 -3.03 -17.08
CA LEU A 146 -20.63 -3.65 -17.06
C LEU A 146 -19.60 -2.60 -16.65
N VAL A 147 -18.78 -2.91 -15.66
CA VAL A 147 -17.71 -2.05 -15.18
C VAL A 147 -16.38 -2.73 -15.51
N ASP A 148 -15.51 -2.03 -16.22
CA ASP A 148 -14.19 -2.52 -16.61
C ASP A 148 -13.18 -2.21 -15.49
N THR A 149 -12.61 -3.27 -14.91
CA THR A 149 -11.57 -3.20 -13.88
C THR A 149 -10.24 -3.77 -14.38
N SER A 150 -10.14 -4.09 -15.68
CA SER A 150 -9.01 -4.83 -16.25
C SER A 150 -7.66 -4.09 -16.18
N SER A 151 -7.68 -2.76 -16.09
CA SER A 151 -6.49 -1.93 -15.93
C SER A 151 -6.01 -1.81 -14.48
N LEU A 152 -6.76 -2.32 -13.50
CA LEU A 152 -6.40 -2.22 -12.09
C LEU A 152 -5.45 -3.35 -11.68
N GLU A 153 -4.36 -2.96 -11.01
CA GLU A 153 -3.43 -3.94 -10.43
C GLU A 153 -3.94 -4.52 -9.10
N GLN A 154 -4.55 -3.64 -8.29
CA GLN A 154 -5.00 -3.92 -6.93
C GLN A 154 -6.44 -4.44 -6.92
N ALA A 155 -6.78 -5.21 -5.88
CA ALA A 155 -8.15 -5.67 -5.69
C ALA A 155 -9.08 -4.49 -5.36
N VAL A 156 -10.29 -4.53 -5.89
CA VAL A 156 -11.36 -3.58 -5.56
C VAL A 156 -12.07 -4.07 -4.30
N ARG A 157 -12.24 -3.20 -3.31
CA ARG A 157 -12.92 -3.51 -2.04
C ARG A 157 -14.20 -2.69 -1.81
N GLY A 158 -14.52 -1.80 -2.73
CA GLY A 158 -15.76 -1.05 -2.69
C GLY A 158 -15.98 -0.25 -3.96
N LEU A 159 -17.24 0.06 -4.24
CA LEU A 159 -17.67 0.90 -5.35
C LEU A 159 -18.51 2.05 -4.82
N MET A 160 -18.26 3.25 -5.35
CA MET A 160 -19.10 4.43 -5.19
C MET A 160 -19.84 4.69 -6.50
N PHE A 161 -21.17 4.83 -6.42
CA PHE A 161 -22.05 5.04 -7.57
C PHE A 161 -22.53 6.48 -7.61
N THR A 162 -22.17 7.22 -8.66
CA THR A 162 -22.67 8.58 -8.91
C THR A 162 -23.76 8.54 -9.97
N TRP A 163 -24.92 9.10 -9.66
CA TRP A 163 -26.10 9.12 -10.53
C TRP A 163 -26.21 10.43 -11.28
N ALA A 164 -26.67 10.38 -12.54
CA ALA A 164 -26.77 11.55 -13.40
C ALA A 164 -27.83 12.56 -12.97
N ASP A 165 -29.02 12.09 -12.59
CA ASP A 165 -30.07 12.95 -12.04
C ASP A 165 -29.94 12.99 -10.51
N GLU A 166 -29.55 14.15 -9.97
CA GLU A 166 -29.41 14.35 -8.53
C GLU A 166 -30.75 14.45 -7.80
N SER A 167 -31.85 14.74 -8.51
CA SER A 167 -33.19 14.90 -7.94
C SER A 167 -33.97 13.57 -7.84
N ALA A 168 -33.46 12.51 -8.47
CA ALA A 168 -34.11 11.20 -8.49
C ALA A 168 -34.12 10.54 -7.10
N SER A 169 -35.30 10.23 -6.58
CA SER A 169 -35.48 9.51 -5.31
C SER A 169 -35.77 8.02 -5.57
N PHE A 170 -35.00 7.12 -4.96
CA PHE A 170 -35.12 5.68 -5.17
C PHE A 170 -34.51 4.86 -4.02
N VAL A 171 -34.95 3.60 -3.90
CA VAL A 171 -34.30 2.55 -3.10
C VAL A 171 -34.16 1.34 -4.01
N GLN A 172 -32.92 0.89 -4.26
CA GLN A 172 -32.65 -0.14 -5.23
C GLN A 172 -31.75 -1.23 -4.65
N ARG A 173 -32.23 -2.49 -4.70
CA ARG A 173 -31.37 -3.66 -4.51
C ARG A 173 -30.55 -3.91 -5.77
N LEU A 174 -29.26 -4.15 -5.58
CA LEU A 174 -28.31 -4.47 -6.63
C LEU A 174 -27.54 -5.75 -6.32
N HIS A 175 -27.14 -6.45 -7.37
CA HIS A 175 -26.14 -7.51 -7.33
C HIS A 175 -24.86 -7.03 -8.01
N ILE A 176 -23.72 -7.40 -7.44
CA ILE A 176 -22.40 -7.25 -8.05
C ILE A 176 -21.85 -8.64 -8.28
N GLU A 177 -21.57 -8.96 -9.53
CA GLU A 177 -20.92 -10.20 -9.95
C GLU A 177 -19.57 -9.90 -10.59
N ALA A 178 -18.59 -10.79 -10.43
CA ALA A 178 -17.27 -10.67 -11.03
C ALA A 178 -17.01 -11.76 -12.08
N SER A 179 -16.25 -11.40 -13.10
CA SER A 179 -15.79 -12.33 -14.15
C SER A 179 -14.46 -11.89 -14.75
N ASP A 180 -13.64 -12.85 -15.16
CA ASP A 180 -12.45 -12.61 -15.98
C ASP A 180 -12.66 -12.88 -17.47
N ASP A 181 -13.73 -13.60 -17.82
CA ASP A 181 -13.99 -14.13 -19.16
C ASP A 181 -15.36 -13.74 -19.74
N LEU A 182 -16.16 -12.97 -18.99
CA LEU A 182 -17.54 -12.53 -19.33
C LEU A 182 -18.58 -13.65 -19.45
N THR A 183 -18.18 -14.90 -19.19
CA THR A 183 -19.04 -16.09 -19.31
C THR A 183 -19.33 -16.71 -17.94
N ARG A 184 -18.31 -16.78 -17.07
CA ARG A 184 -18.41 -17.32 -15.71
C ARG A 184 -18.47 -16.17 -14.74
N TRP A 185 -19.61 -16.05 -14.08
CA TRP A 185 -19.91 -14.98 -13.13
C TRP A 185 -19.99 -15.54 -11.72
N SER A 186 -19.39 -14.84 -10.76
CA SER A 186 -19.47 -15.15 -9.34
C SER A 186 -20.06 -13.97 -8.58
N ILE A 187 -21.06 -14.22 -7.74
CA ILE A 187 -21.68 -13.17 -6.91
C ILE A 187 -20.66 -12.73 -5.85
N ILE A 188 -20.38 -11.42 -5.80
CA ILE A 188 -19.46 -10.79 -4.86
C ILE A 188 -20.22 -10.03 -3.78
N ALA A 189 -21.31 -9.35 -4.16
CA ALA A 189 -22.13 -8.60 -3.22
C ALA A 189 -23.59 -8.56 -3.66
N ASP A 190 -24.46 -8.52 -2.66
CA ASP A 190 -25.89 -8.24 -2.76
C ASP A 190 -26.16 -7.12 -1.74
N ASN A 191 -26.54 -5.95 -2.22
CA ASN A 191 -26.64 -4.76 -1.39
C ASN A 191 -27.78 -3.85 -1.86
N THR A 192 -28.06 -2.83 -1.06
CA THR A 192 -29.05 -1.80 -1.38
C THR A 192 -28.35 -0.45 -1.45
N ILE A 193 -28.59 0.26 -2.54
CA ILE A 193 -28.30 1.68 -2.72
C ILE A 193 -29.59 2.47 -2.58
N ALA A 194 -29.50 3.70 -2.11
CA ALA A 194 -30.68 4.52 -1.93
C ALA A 194 -30.34 6.01 -2.04
N ARG A 195 -31.30 6.77 -2.55
CA ARG A 195 -31.38 8.21 -2.39
C ARG A 195 -32.81 8.55 -2.04
N LEU A 196 -33.03 9.10 -0.86
CA LEU A 196 -34.35 9.54 -0.41
C LEU A 196 -34.34 11.05 -0.28
N ILE A 197 -35.25 11.71 -0.99
CA ILE A 197 -35.43 13.17 -0.94
C ILE A 197 -36.86 13.45 -0.48
N GLN A 198 -37.02 14.09 0.68
CA GLN A 198 -38.31 14.54 1.21
C GLN A 198 -38.14 15.86 1.98
N ASP A 199 -39.04 16.81 1.75
CA ASP A 199 -39.09 18.11 2.46
C ASP A 199 -37.74 18.84 2.53
N GLY A 200 -36.95 18.77 1.45
CA GLY A 200 -35.62 19.37 1.37
C GLY A 200 -34.51 18.61 2.12
N GLN A 201 -34.83 17.49 2.77
CA GLN A 201 -33.86 16.57 3.37
C GLN A 201 -33.46 15.49 2.38
N ARG A 202 -32.20 15.04 2.48
CA ARG A 202 -31.60 14.05 1.58
C ARG A 202 -30.82 13.00 2.39
N ILE A 203 -31.15 11.72 2.16
CA ILE A 203 -30.42 10.58 2.73
C ILE A 203 -29.88 9.74 1.58
N GLU A 204 -28.61 9.36 1.65
CA GLU A 204 -27.94 8.64 0.56
C GLU A 204 -27.11 7.46 1.04
N LYS A 205 -27.18 6.39 0.27
CA LYS A 205 -26.28 5.25 0.34
C LYS A 205 -25.84 4.93 -1.09
N GLU A 206 -24.72 5.53 -1.47
CA GLU A 206 -24.13 5.40 -2.81
C GLU A 206 -22.89 4.49 -2.84
N ARG A 207 -22.42 4.09 -1.66
CA ARG A 207 -21.24 3.23 -1.49
C ARG A 207 -21.65 1.80 -1.18
N VAL A 208 -21.04 0.86 -1.88
CA VAL A 208 -21.10 -0.57 -1.57
C VAL A 208 -19.70 -1.04 -1.20
N GLU A 209 -19.53 -1.48 0.03
CA GLU A 209 -18.34 -2.21 0.47
C GLU A 209 -18.50 -3.69 0.14
N MET A 210 -17.41 -4.35 -0.22
CA MET A 210 -17.41 -5.74 -0.64
C MET A 210 -16.08 -6.43 -0.29
N PRO A 211 -16.05 -7.77 -0.19
CA PRO A 211 -14.78 -8.50 -0.08
C PRO A 211 -13.82 -8.08 -1.22
N PRO A 212 -12.52 -7.92 -0.95
CA PRO A 212 -11.56 -7.56 -1.98
C PRO A 212 -11.60 -8.55 -3.15
N VAL A 213 -11.90 -8.06 -4.34
CA VAL A 213 -11.99 -8.87 -5.56
C VAL A 213 -11.01 -8.37 -6.60
N ARG A 214 -10.30 -9.31 -7.24
CA ARG A 214 -9.46 -9.06 -8.40
C ARG A 214 -10.05 -9.82 -9.58
N ALA A 215 -10.75 -9.09 -10.45
CA ALA A 215 -11.35 -9.61 -11.67
C ALA A 215 -11.28 -8.51 -12.75
N LYS A 216 -11.37 -8.89 -14.03
CA LYS A 216 -11.36 -7.93 -15.14
C LYS A 216 -12.68 -7.19 -15.31
N TYR A 217 -13.79 -7.82 -14.94
CA TYR A 217 -15.13 -7.29 -15.17
C TYR A 217 -16.00 -7.43 -13.92
N LEU A 218 -16.74 -6.37 -13.61
CA LEU A 218 -17.84 -6.42 -12.66
C LEU A 218 -19.16 -6.17 -13.41
N ARG A 219 -20.19 -6.95 -13.12
CA ARG A 219 -21.56 -6.72 -13.57
C ARG A 219 -22.39 -6.24 -12.39
N VAL A 220 -22.97 -5.05 -12.52
CA VAL A 220 -23.89 -4.47 -11.56
C VAL A 220 -25.30 -4.57 -12.14
N SER A 221 -26.22 -5.25 -11.47
CA SER A 221 -27.58 -5.49 -12.00
C SER A 221 -28.64 -5.38 -10.93
N TRP A 222 -29.90 -5.28 -11.36
CA TRP A 222 -31.08 -5.15 -10.50
C TRP A 222 -31.95 -6.41 -10.65
N PRO A 223 -31.62 -7.52 -9.97
CA PRO A 223 -32.36 -8.76 -10.16
C PRO A 223 -33.77 -8.64 -9.57
N GLY A 224 -34.77 -9.00 -10.38
CA GLY A 224 -36.17 -9.03 -9.96
C GLY A 224 -36.81 -7.66 -9.68
N SER A 225 -36.13 -6.56 -10.02
CA SER A 225 -36.61 -5.19 -9.82
C SER A 225 -36.42 -4.35 -11.09
N ALA A 226 -37.23 -3.30 -11.23
CA ALA A 226 -36.97 -2.26 -12.21
C ALA A 226 -35.63 -1.57 -11.96
N ALA A 227 -35.03 -1.04 -13.03
CA ALA A 227 -33.86 -0.20 -12.88
C ALA A 227 -34.21 1.10 -12.13
N PRO A 228 -33.23 1.74 -11.48
CA PRO A 228 -33.40 3.07 -10.92
C PRO A 228 -33.96 4.06 -11.95
N PRO A 229 -34.70 5.08 -11.52
CA PRO A 229 -35.25 6.12 -12.40
C PRO A 229 -34.18 7.07 -12.98
N THR A 230 -32.90 6.73 -12.85
CA THR A 230 -31.74 7.50 -13.32
C THR A 230 -30.62 6.57 -13.76
N VAL A 231 -29.71 7.08 -14.58
CA VAL A 231 -28.53 6.36 -15.05
C VAL A 231 -27.28 6.71 -14.22
N LEU A 232 -26.26 5.85 -14.29
CA LEU A 232 -24.96 6.13 -13.68
C LEU A 232 -24.19 7.16 -14.52
N ALA A 233 -23.69 8.19 -13.85
CA ALA A 233 -22.74 9.15 -14.41
C ALA A 233 -21.28 8.72 -14.18
N ALA A 234 -21.01 8.04 -13.07
CA ALA A 234 -19.70 7.49 -12.76
C ALA A 234 -19.78 6.31 -11.79
N VAL A 235 -18.76 5.46 -11.87
CA VAL A 235 -18.41 4.50 -10.82
C VAL A 235 -16.97 4.75 -10.44
N THR A 236 -16.72 4.83 -9.14
CA THR A 236 -15.38 4.98 -8.59
C THR A 236 -15.07 3.80 -7.67
N ALA A 237 -13.93 3.15 -7.88
CA ALA A 237 -13.48 2.04 -7.06
C ALA A 237 -12.59 2.51 -5.91
N THR A 238 -12.83 1.96 -4.73
CA THR A 238 -11.85 1.96 -3.65
C THR A 238 -11.03 0.68 -3.72
N LEU A 239 -9.71 0.86 -3.74
CA LEU A 239 -8.75 -0.22 -3.86
C LEU A 239 -8.24 -0.68 -2.49
N THR A 240 -7.68 -1.88 -2.44
CA THR A 240 -6.90 -2.33 -1.28
C THR A 240 -5.64 -1.48 -1.14
N SER A 241 -5.24 -1.22 0.11
CA SER A 241 -4.00 -0.50 0.40
C SER A 241 -2.80 -1.25 -0.14
N ARG A 242 -1.79 -0.52 -0.61
CA ARG A 242 -0.48 -1.11 -0.93
C ARG A 242 0.41 -1.07 0.30
N ILE A 243 1.10 -2.17 0.54
CA ILE A 243 2.24 -2.18 1.45
C ILE A 243 3.37 -1.43 0.73
N ASN A 244 3.77 -0.30 1.29
CA ASN A 244 4.98 0.37 0.86
C ASN A 244 6.13 -0.16 1.73
N GLU A 245 6.98 -1.01 1.13
CA GLU A 245 8.22 -1.40 1.78
C GLU A 245 9.10 -0.15 1.95
N PRO A 246 9.74 0.04 3.11
CA PRO A 246 10.70 1.12 3.28
C PRO A 246 11.87 0.97 2.30
N ALA A 247 12.52 2.08 1.96
CA ALA A 247 13.75 2.04 1.18
C ALA A 247 14.82 1.26 1.96
N ARG A 248 15.44 0.28 1.33
CA ARG A 248 16.42 -0.61 1.93
C ARG A 248 17.66 -0.69 1.05
N ALA A 249 18.83 -0.76 1.67
CA ALA A 249 20.10 -0.90 0.97
C ALA A 249 20.58 -2.36 1.10
N TRP A 250 20.79 -3.00 -0.05
CA TRP A 250 21.51 -4.27 -0.10
C TRP A 250 23.00 -4.00 0.00
N GLU A 251 23.66 -4.72 0.91
CA GLU A 251 25.10 -4.67 1.08
C GLU A 251 25.69 -6.05 0.85
N LYS A 252 26.76 -6.11 0.07
CA LYS A 252 27.56 -7.32 -0.07
C LYS A 252 28.53 -7.36 1.11
N VAL A 253 28.48 -8.45 1.87
CA VAL A 253 29.47 -8.70 2.91
C VAL A 253 30.57 -9.53 2.28
N GLU A 254 31.80 -9.01 2.31
CA GLU A 254 32.95 -9.64 1.66
C GLU A 254 33.76 -10.50 2.62
N ASP A 255 33.69 -10.22 3.93
CA ASP A 255 34.40 -10.96 4.97
C ASP A 255 33.60 -12.20 5.42
N VAL A 256 33.65 -13.23 4.59
CA VAL A 256 33.11 -14.56 4.90
C VAL A 256 34.25 -15.49 5.26
N THR A 257 34.36 -15.82 6.54
CA THR A 257 35.32 -16.81 7.04
C THR A 257 34.68 -18.19 7.09
N THR A 258 35.25 -19.14 6.36
CA THR A 258 34.87 -20.56 6.44
C THR A 258 35.53 -21.19 7.65
N GLN A 259 34.74 -21.65 8.63
CA GLN A 259 35.27 -22.39 9.79
C GLN A 259 35.29 -23.90 9.56
N SER A 260 34.34 -24.41 8.77
CA SER A 260 34.30 -25.79 8.30
C SER A 260 33.54 -25.87 6.97
N THR A 261 33.42 -27.06 6.39
CA THR A 261 32.63 -27.30 5.17
C THR A 261 31.14 -26.95 5.31
N SER A 262 30.61 -26.82 6.52
CA SER A 262 29.20 -26.52 6.79
C SER A 262 28.98 -25.29 7.68
N LEU A 263 30.04 -24.62 8.13
CA LEU A 263 29.96 -23.46 9.00
C LEU A 263 30.71 -22.27 8.41
N PHE A 264 29.94 -21.24 8.05
CA PHE A 264 30.43 -19.96 7.56
C PHE A 264 30.14 -18.89 8.61
N ARG A 265 31.13 -18.04 8.90
CA ARG A 265 30.96 -16.85 9.73
C ARG A 265 31.11 -15.61 8.88
N VAL A 266 30.26 -14.64 9.16
CA VAL A 266 30.24 -13.35 8.48
C VAL A 266 30.32 -12.28 9.55
N HIS A 267 31.31 -11.41 9.46
CA HIS A 267 31.41 -10.25 10.32
C HIS A 267 30.74 -9.05 9.63
N VAL A 268 29.80 -8.42 10.32
CA VAL A 268 29.12 -7.21 9.86
C VAL A 268 29.57 -6.07 10.74
N VAL A 269 30.20 -5.05 10.15
CA VAL A 269 30.75 -3.91 10.88
C VAL A 269 29.62 -2.99 11.36
N GLY A 270 29.72 -2.58 12.62
CA GLY A 270 28.83 -1.61 13.24
C GLY A 270 27.46 -2.19 13.61
N ALA A 271 26.66 -1.36 14.26
CA ALA A 271 25.36 -1.78 14.81
C ALA A 271 24.23 -1.74 13.77
N ARG A 272 24.40 -2.53 12.69
CA ARG A 272 23.51 -2.57 11.53
C ARG A 272 22.20 -3.34 11.79
N PRO A 273 21.02 -2.76 11.51
CA PRO A 273 19.73 -3.43 11.64
C PRO A 273 19.46 -4.38 10.45
N VAL A 274 20.15 -5.52 10.42
CA VAL A 274 19.93 -6.53 9.36
C VAL A 274 18.60 -7.24 9.59
N ASP A 275 17.74 -7.29 8.57
CA ASP A 275 16.46 -7.99 8.65
C ASP A 275 16.16 -8.94 7.47
N ARG A 276 16.95 -8.90 6.39
CA ARG A 276 16.95 -9.94 5.35
C ARG A 276 18.37 -10.37 4.98
N LEU A 277 18.48 -11.62 4.55
CA LEU A 277 19.71 -12.24 4.06
C LEU A 277 19.47 -12.81 2.67
N ARG A 278 20.45 -12.66 1.78
CA ARG A 278 20.50 -13.33 0.48
C ARG A 278 21.80 -14.09 0.37
N ILE A 279 21.70 -15.41 0.32
CA ILE A 279 22.81 -16.34 0.16
C ILE A 279 22.85 -16.76 -1.31
N HIS A 280 23.99 -16.55 -1.97
CA HIS A 280 24.21 -17.06 -3.32
C HIS A 280 25.01 -18.36 -3.19
N LEU A 281 24.43 -19.46 -3.65
CA LEU A 281 25.11 -20.75 -3.73
C LEU A 281 25.94 -20.79 -5.02
N PRO A 282 27.08 -21.49 -5.03
CA PRO A 282 28.00 -21.50 -6.16
C PRO A 282 27.44 -22.20 -7.40
N GLU A 283 26.52 -23.15 -7.22
CA GLU A 283 25.87 -23.88 -8.31
C GLU A 283 24.38 -23.49 -8.45
N ASN A 284 23.91 -23.46 -9.69
CA ASN A 284 22.49 -23.28 -9.98
C ASN A 284 21.71 -24.56 -9.61
N ASN A 285 20.46 -24.41 -9.17
CA ASN A 285 19.58 -25.52 -8.74
C ASN A 285 20.09 -26.34 -7.54
N THR A 286 20.94 -25.76 -6.69
CA THR A 286 21.32 -26.39 -5.41
C THR A 286 20.23 -26.15 -4.35
N VAL A 287 19.91 -27.19 -3.60
CA VAL A 287 19.10 -27.09 -2.38
C VAL A 287 20.03 -27.25 -1.17
N ALA A 288 19.97 -26.32 -0.23
CA ALA A 288 20.71 -26.38 1.02
C ALA A 288 19.76 -26.15 2.20
N GLN A 289 19.95 -26.91 3.28
CA GLN A 289 19.37 -26.57 4.57
C GLN A 289 20.38 -25.72 5.33
N ALA A 290 19.93 -24.60 5.90
CA ALA A 290 20.81 -23.67 6.56
C ALA A 290 20.14 -23.05 7.78
N THR A 291 20.82 -23.11 8.92
CA THR A 291 20.46 -22.35 10.12
C THR A 291 21.24 -21.05 10.12
N VAL A 292 20.55 -19.94 10.33
CA VAL A 292 21.18 -18.62 10.50
C VAL A 292 21.12 -18.23 11.97
N SER A 293 22.28 -17.91 12.53
CA SER A 293 22.41 -17.38 13.89
C SER A 293 23.19 -16.07 13.88
N SER A 294 22.90 -15.20 14.86
CA SER A 294 23.60 -13.92 15.04
C SER A 294 24.00 -13.72 16.50
N ALA A 295 25.13 -13.05 16.74
CA ALA A 295 25.60 -12.63 18.05
C ALA A 295 26.20 -11.22 17.97
N LYS A 296 26.30 -10.53 19.11
CA LYS A 296 26.98 -9.22 19.19
C LYS A 296 28.50 -9.33 19.13
N THR A 297 29.05 -10.46 19.57
CA THR A 297 30.49 -10.75 19.56
C THR A 297 30.72 -12.13 18.95
N ALA A 298 31.96 -12.43 18.55
CA ALA A 298 32.33 -13.72 17.99
C ALA A 298 32.06 -14.90 18.93
N ASP A 299 32.07 -14.64 20.25
CA ASP A 299 31.94 -15.65 21.30
C ASP A 299 30.48 -15.84 21.77
N GLY A 300 29.55 -15.01 21.30
CA GLY A 300 28.13 -15.13 21.62
C GLY A 300 27.65 -14.17 22.73
N PRO A 301 26.48 -14.44 23.33
CA PRO A 301 25.60 -15.57 23.06
C PRO A 301 24.97 -15.49 21.66
N TRP A 302 24.87 -16.64 20.99
CA TRP A 302 24.27 -16.76 19.67
C TRP A 302 22.76 -16.94 19.77
N SER A 303 22.02 -16.24 18.92
CA SER A 303 20.57 -16.38 18.77
C SER A 303 20.24 -16.87 17.36
N THR A 304 19.51 -17.97 17.25
CA THR A 304 18.96 -18.46 15.99
C THR A 304 17.92 -17.47 15.45
N ARG A 305 18.02 -17.14 14.16
CA ARG A 305 17.13 -16.23 13.44
C ARG A 305 16.27 -16.96 12.42
N PHE A 306 16.83 -17.96 11.76
CA PHE A 306 16.15 -18.78 10.76
C PHE A 306 16.66 -20.22 10.84
N THR A 307 15.79 -21.18 10.52
CA THR A 307 16.06 -22.63 10.41
C THR A 307 15.43 -23.15 9.14
#